data_AF-Q02BJ6-F1
#
_entry.id   AF-Q02BJ6-F1
#
_cell.length_a   1.000
_cell.length_b   1.000
_cell.length_c   1.000
_cell.angle_alpha   90.00
_cell.angle_beta   90.00
_cell.angle_gamma   90.00
#
_symmetry.space_group_name_H-M   'P 1'
#
loop_
_entity.id
_entity.type
_entity.pdbx_description
1 polymer ?
#
loop_
_entity_poly.entity_id
_entity_poly.type
_entity_poly.pdbx_seq_one_letter_code
_entity_poly.pdbx_strand_id
1 'polypeptide(L)'
;MRGVATRDFAIRMPSPDPVPYISIVVAAPAGLPPEQLEALIDRWNRRSAAFGLSSELIVVPCGQSDSAARNAGIRKARGEFVLNTAIDLEFSDELMQFLAARRLQEGRLYRIDLHEGNRLHAREGSFRLTAEGFRENFEHDIVSQPGINLGEGWFPPERDRETGEIFRWIDDHAEVTLQAPAAGGAIALEVEPGPGVGPLPQVLRVFDTAGNQVASWTISGRATLQLWAPPAAAGGPQTFRLSPADGGRPLLDDLRILNFRFFRCDWVRFAFPAASPKSLLQLRPTLTRLATSGGFWSLAPAITLLRSTGGDVFGPGIEYWGQGWHRLEESGAEKFRWVSKGAEIVVPASGQAQDLFLLAEPGPSLNRRPFDLHVHGESGRRIGKSRVSGLTLLRISLPPASTPALLFLSPDQQGEALPGDSRVLNFRVFACACLPSERPLPARDSSLPAGWTAVTVGQIPAGVDWTARNKRHGSELAEIGKPVFLHVNACEFILMDREQWFDLRGLPEADDPPEYLNALFCYTAHFAGALEEVLREPLNIRRTHPSERAPAALDKDLIWLITQMRRWRAPAILNAPAAAAGWE
;
A
#
# COMPACT_ATOMS: atom_id res chain seq x y z
N MET A 1 31.24 16.31 54.43
CA MET A 1 31.45 16.74 53.04
C MET A 1 30.06 17.01 52.44
N ARG A 2 29.45 18.15 52.80
CA ARG A 2 29.14 19.31 51.94
C ARG A 2 28.57 18.95 50.56
N GLY A 3 27.28 19.28 50.40
CA GLY A 3 26.42 19.02 49.26
C GLY A 3 26.96 19.50 47.93
N VAL A 4 26.83 18.63 46.94
CA VAL A 4 26.76 19.01 45.54
C VAL A 4 25.30 19.37 45.30
N ALA A 5 24.99 20.66 45.38
CA ALA A 5 23.73 21.17 44.86
C ALA A 5 23.62 20.76 43.39
N THR A 6 22.54 20.08 43.04
CA THR A 6 22.06 19.92 41.66
C THR A 6 21.99 21.30 41.02
N ARG A 7 23.03 21.67 40.28
CA ARG A 7 23.01 22.86 39.43
C ARG A 7 21.97 22.61 38.34
N ASP A 8 20.86 23.33 38.44
CA ASP A 8 19.90 23.52 37.36
C ASP A 8 20.64 24.17 36.17
N PHE A 9 21.08 23.37 35.19
CA PHE A 9 21.72 23.91 33.98
C PHE A 9 20.66 24.26 32.92
N ALA A 10 19.79 25.23 33.20
CA ALA A 10 19.06 25.91 32.13
C ALA A 10 20.02 26.91 31.46
N ILE A 11 20.81 26.45 30.49
CA ILE A 11 21.77 27.31 29.79
C ILE A 11 21.04 28.11 28.71
N ARG A 12 20.66 29.34 29.03
CA ARG A 12 20.02 30.27 28.10
C ARG A 12 21.06 30.96 27.22
N MET A 13 20.96 30.74 25.92
CA MET A 13 21.63 31.56 24.91
C MET A 13 20.71 32.71 24.49
N PRO A 14 21.26 33.90 24.16
CA PRO A 14 20.43 35.07 23.88
C PRO A 14 19.79 34.93 22.49
N SER A 15 18.49 34.62 22.45
CA SER A 15 17.67 35.01 21.31
C SER A 15 17.59 36.55 21.29
N PRO A 16 17.62 37.21 20.11
CA PRO A 16 17.36 38.65 20.01
C PRO A 16 15.91 39.01 20.39
N ASP A 17 15.01 38.03 20.38
CA ASP A 17 13.61 38.22 20.74
C ASP A 17 13.40 38.10 22.26
N PRO A 18 12.51 38.92 22.86
CA PRO A 18 12.17 38.82 24.28
C PRO A 18 11.52 37.47 24.64
N VAL A 19 10.88 36.82 23.66
CA VAL A 19 10.28 35.49 23.73
C VAL A 19 10.78 34.69 22.52
N PRO A 20 11.49 33.55 22.71
CA PRO A 20 11.95 32.75 21.59
C PRO A 20 10.75 32.14 20.85
N TYR A 21 10.90 31.83 19.56
CA TYR A 21 9.84 31.12 18.84
C TYR A 21 9.70 29.67 19.31
N ILE A 22 10.82 28.97 19.54
CA ILE A 22 10.83 27.57 19.98
C ILE A 22 11.78 27.34 21.17
N SER A 23 11.33 26.58 22.17
CA SER A 23 12.18 26.05 23.23
C SER A 23 12.51 24.59 22.96
N ILE A 24 13.79 24.26 22.95
CA ILE A 24 14.27 22.89 22.74
C ILE A 24 14.67 22.31 24.09
N VAL A 25 13.89 21.35 24.59
CA VAL A 25 14.16 20.63 25.83
C VAL A 25 14.88 19.33 25.48
N VAL A 26 16.12 19.20 25.94
CA VAL A 26 17.00 18.09 25.63
C VAL A 26 17.36 17.34 26.90
N ALA A 27 17.06 16.04 26.93
CA ALA A 27 17.53 15.15 27.99
C ALA A 27 19.00 14.77 27.77
N ALA A 28 19.83 14.98 28.79
CA ALA A 28 21.24 14.62 28.82
C ALA A 28 21.51 13.58 29.92
N PRO A 29 22.37 12.57 29.71
CA PRO A 29 22.75 11.64 30.77
C PRO A 29 23.32 12.34 32.00
N ALA A 30 22.95 11.86 33.20
CA ALA A 30 23.57 12.30 34.44
C ALA A 30 25.09 12.03 34.42
N GLY A 31 25.89 13.09 34.31
CA GLY A 31 27.36 12.98 34.21
C GLY A 31 27.94 13.21 32.82
N LEU A 32 27.16 13.73 31.85
CA LEU A 32 27.70 14.21 30.58
C LEU A 32 28.89 15.17 30.82
N PRO A 33 30.06 14.93 30.22
CA PRO A 33 31.23 15.78 30.42
C PRO A 33 30.94 17.24 30.05
N PRO A 34 31.41 18.22 30.83
CA PRO A 34 31.21 19.64 30.54
C PRO A 34 31.64 20.03 29.12
N GLU A 35 32.76 19.50 28.62
CA GLU A 35 33.21 19.78 27.26
C GLU A 35 32.23 19.30 26.17
N GLN A 36 31.52 18.18 26.40
CA GLN A 36 30.53 17.67 25.46
C GLN A 36 29.26 18.52 25.49
N LEU A 37 28.87 18.99 26.68
CA LEU A 37 27.75 19.91 26.85
C LEU A 37 28.01 21.27 26.18
N GLU A 38 29.20 21.85 26.38
CA GLU A 38 29.63 23.09 25.73
C GLU A 38 29.73 22.94 24.22
N ALA A 39 30.19 21.78 23.72
CA ALA A 39 30.20 21.52 22.29
C ALA A 39 28.78 21.41 21.70
N LEU A 40 27.84 20.79 22.41
CA LEU A 40 26.42 20.69 22.00
C LEU A 40 25.79 22.07 21.89
N ILE A 41 25.75 22.77 23.02
CA ILE A 41 26.07 24.19 23.16
C ILE A 41 26.24 25.02 21.88
N ASP A 42 27.52 25.18 21.56
CA ASP A 42 28.04 25.93 20.43
C ASP A 42 27.60 25.41 19.07
N ARG A 43 27.39 24.10 18.92
CA ARG A 43 26.84 23.54 17.68
C ARG A 43 25.41 24.03 17.46
N TRP A 44 24.56 23.95 18.46
CA TRP A 44 23.18 24.42 18.35
C TRP A 44 23.12 25.90 18.01
N ASN A 45 23.88 26.74 18.73
CA ASN A 45 23.87 28.19 18.53
C ASN A 45 24.35 28.62 17.15
N ARG A 46 25.44 27.99 16.66
CA ARG A 46 25.91 28.29 15.30
C ARG A 46 24.86 27.92 14.27
N ARG A 47 24.19 26.77 14.45
CA ARG A 47 23.17 26.30 13.52
C ARG A 47 21.92 27.15 13.57
N SER A 48 21.39 27.45 14.76
CA SER A 48 20.23 28.33 14.91
C SER A 48 20.50 29.72 14.34
N ALA A 49 21.68 30.31 14.59
CA ALA A 49 22.07 31.59 14.01
C ALA A 49 22.20 31.54 12.47
N ALA A 50 22.78 30.46 11.92
CA ALA A 50 22.94 30.30 10.47
C ALA A 50 21.61 30.27 9.71
N PHE A 51 20.57 29.68 10.31
CA PHE A 51 19.23 29.61 9.72
C PHE A 51 18.30 30.74 10.18
N GLY A 52 18.72 31.59 11.12
CA GLY A 52 17.86 32.63 11.71
C GLY A 52 16.75 32.08 12.60
N LEU A 53 16.94 30.92 13.22
CA LEU A 53 15.96 30.29 14.11
C LEU A 53 15.98 30.95 15.50
N SER A 54 14.91 31.67 15.83
CA SER A 54 14.66 32.19 17.20
C SER A 54 14.38 31.02 18.15
N SER A 55 15.40 30.57 18.88
CA SER A 55 15.30 29.40 19.76
C SER A 55 16.03 29.58 21.08
N GLU A 56 15.58 28.86 22.11
CA GLU A 56 16.36 28.60 23.31
C GLU A 56 16.60 27.09 23.48
N LEU A 57 17.74 26.73 24.06
CA LEU A 57 18.10 25.36 24.37
C LEU A 57 18.05 25.15 25.90
N ILE A 58 17.34 24.13 26.36
CA ILE A 58 17.18 23.77 27.77
C ILE A 58 17.66 22.34 27.93
N VAL A 59 18.85 22.18 28.49
CA VAL A 59 19.42 20.85 28.74
C VAL A 59 19.07 20.41 30.15
N VAL A 60 18.43 19.25 30.29
CA VAL A 60 18.04 18.68 31.58
C VAL A 60 18.84 17.41 31.87
N PRO A 61 19.51 17.31 33.03
CA PRO A 61 20.21 16.09 33.42
C PRO A 61 19.20 15.02 33.83
N CYS A 62 19.15 13.93 33.07
CA CYS A 62 18.25 12.82 33.30
C CYS A 62 18.97 11.69 34.06
N GLY A 63 18.39 11.32 35.20
CA GLY A 63 18.83 10.23 36.08
C GLY A 63 17.89 9.03 35.98
N GLN A 64 17.44 8.51 37.13
CA GLN A 64 16.53 7.35 37.18
C GLN A 64 15.10 7.66 36.68
N SER A 65 14.65 8.92 36.70
CA SER A 65 13.34 9.35 36.16
C SER A 65 13.53 10.40 35.04
N ASP A 66 13.40 9.98 33.78
CA ASP A 66 13.60 10.82 32.59
C ASP A 66 12.46 11.85 32.42
N SER A 67 11.21 11.45 32.63
CA SER A 67 10.03 12.31 32.45
C SER A 67 10.02 13.52 33.40
N ALA A 68 10.32 13.34 34.68
CA ALA A 68 10.27 14.44 35.66
C ALA A 68 11.31 15.54 35.34
N ALA A 69 12.52 15.14 34.91
CA ALA A 69 13.56 16.06 34.48
C ALA A 69 13.14 16.84 33.22
N ARG A 70 12.59 16.14 32.21
CA ARG A 70 12.02 16.76 31.00
C ARG A 70 10.88 17.73 31.34
N ASN A 71 9.97 17.35 32.22
CA ASN A 71 8.87 18.22 32.68
C ASN A 71 9.37 19.46 33.43
N ALA A 72 10.45 19.37 34.20
CA ALA A 72 11.10 20.53 34.79
C ALA A 72 11.68 21.48 33.72
N GLY A 73 12.22 20.94 32.63
CA GLY A 73 12.66 21.69 31.45
C GLY A 73 11.49 22.36 30.72
N ILE A 74 10.43 21.61 30.44
CA ILE A 74 9.21 22.10 29.78
C ILE A 74 8.57 23.23 30.57
N ARG A 75 8.50 23.13 31.91
CA ARG A 75 7.99 24.22 32.77
C ARG A 75 8.83 25.49 32.72
N LYS A 76 10.13 25.39 32.39
CA LYS A 76 11.06 26.53 32.24
C LYS A 76 11.05 27.12 30.82
N ALA A 77 10.44 26.43 29.86
CA ALA A 77 10.36 26.86 28.47
C ALA A 77 9.54 28.15 28.32
N ARG A 78 10.06 29.07 27.52
CA ARG A 78 9.43 30.36 27.20
C ARG A 78 8.91 30.46 25.78
N GLY A 79 9.30 29.52 24.91
CA GLY A 79 8.97 29.55 23.51
C GLY A 79 7.48 29.43 23.24
N GLU A 80 7.01 29.97 22.11
CA GLU A 80 5.65 29.74 21.62
C GLU A 80 5.39 28.23 21.44
N PHE A 81 6.42 27.53 20.95
CA PHE A 81 6.43 26.07 20.80
C PHE A 81 7.51 25.43 21.68
N VAL A 82 7.27 24.19 22.11
CA VAL A 82 8.23 23.41 22.88
C VAL A 82 8.48 22.07 22.18
N LEU A 83 9.75 21.82 21.85
CA LEU A 83 10.23 20.53 21.36
C LEU A 83 10.90 19.76 22.50
N ASN A 84 10.36 18.62 22.86
CA ASN A 84 11.03 17.63 23.70
C ASN A 84 11.79 16.63 22.80
N THR A 85 13.12 16.59 22.94
CA THR A 85 14.00 15.78 22.08
C THR A 85 15.15 15.10 22.83
N ALA A 86 15.91 14.26 22.13
CA ALA A 86 17.15 13.63 22.62
C ALA A 86 18.41 14.42 22.18
N ILE A 87 19.51 14.21 22.91
CA ILE A 87 20.78 14.96 22.75
C ILE A 87 21.64 14.51 21.57
N ASP A 88 21.47 13.27 21.12
CA ASP A 88 22.26 12.61 20.07
C ASP A 88 21.67 12.75 18.66
N LEU A 89 20.63 13.58 18.53
CA LEU A 89 19.92 13.84 17.29
C LEU A 89 20.43 15.09 16.58
N GLU A 90 20.68 14.95 15.28
CA GLU A 90 21.00 16.03 14.36
C GLU A 90 19.81 16.34 13.46
N PHE A 91 19.51 17.62 13.29
CA PHE A 91 18.40 18.04 12.43
C PHE A 91 18.92 18.20 10.99
N SER A 92 18.10 17.91 9.99
CA SER A 92 18.40 18.28 8.60
C SER A 92 18.39 19.81 8.41
N ASP A 93 19.07 20.30 7.38
CA ASP A 93 19.06 21.73 7.06
C ASP A 93 17.66 22.19 6.62
N GLU A 94 16.92 21.32 5.94
CA GLU A 94 15.53 21.52 5.55
C GLU A 94 14.61 21.64 6.77
N LEU A 95 14.83 20.82 7.81
CA LEU A 95 14.11 20.95 9.08
C LEU A 95 14.46 22.27 9.78
N MET A 96 15.73 22.67 9.81
CA MET A 96 16.14 23.95 10.40
C MET A 96 15.51 25.14 9.67
N GLN A 97 15.49 25.11 8.32
CA GLN A 97 14.82 26.13 7.51
C GLN A 97 13.31 26.16 7.75
N PHE A 98 12.66 25.00 7.86
CA PHE A 98 11.24 24.90 8.16
C PHE A 98 10.89 25.54 9.50
N LEU A 99 11.65 25.22 10.56
CA LEU A 99 11.45 25.81 11.89
C LEU A 99 11.71 27.32 11.88
N ALA A 100 12.77 27.78 11.20
CA ALA A 100 13.10 29.20 11.08
C ALA A 100 12.05 30.01 10.29
N ALA A 101 11.32 29.36 9.39
CA ALA A 101 10.24 29.97 8.63
C ALA A 101 8.97 30.27 9.45
N ARG A 102 8.93 29.90 10.74
CA ARG A 102 7.83 30.16 11.68
C ARG A 102 6.45 29.70 11.17
N ARG A 103 6.37 28.47 10.65
CA ARG A 103 5.15 27.88 10.05
C ARG A 103 4.43 26.86 10.96
N LEU A 104 4.85 26.71 12.21
CA LEU A 104 4.16 25.81 13.14
C LEU A 104 2.79 26.39 13.49
N GLN A 105 1.83 25.51 13.73
CA GLN A 105 0.45 25.85 14.07
C GLN A 105 0.14 25.34 15.47
N GLU A 106 -0.61 26.12 16.24
CA GLU A 106 -1.19 25.68 17.52
C GLU A 106 -2.14 24.50 17.32
N GLY A 107 -2.29 23.66 18.35
CA GLY A 107 -3.16 22.48 18.28
C GLY A 107 -2.60 21.34 17.41
N ARG A 108 -1.31 21.39 17.05
CA ARG A 108 -0.62 20.34 16.29
C ARG A 108 0.38 19.57 17.16
N LEU A 109 0.38 18.25 16.98
CA LEU A 109 1.44 17.36 17.45
C LEU A 109 2.38 17.04 16.30
N TYR A 110 3.50 17.75 16.25
CA TYR A 110 4.53 17.53 15.22
C TYR A 110 5.39 16.32 15.58
N ARG A 111 5.51 15.43 14.60
CA ARG A 111 6.30 14.19 14.62
C ARG A 111 7.22 14.16 13.40
N ILE A 112 8.24 13.32 13.41
CA ILE A 112 9.17 13.19 12.28
C ILE A 112 9.81 11.80 12.29
N ASP A 113 10.10 11.28 11.10
CA ASP A 113 10.82 10.01 10.95
C ASP A 113 12.28 10.17 11.36
N LEU A 114 12.85 9.13 11.98
CA LEU A 114 14.24 9.10 12.46
C LEU A 114 15.13 8.25 11.56
N HIS A 115 16.26 8.81 11.13
CA HIS A 115 17.30 8.10 10.41
C HIS A 115 18.44 7.68 11.34
N GLU A 116 18.87 6.43 11.25
CA GLU A 116 20.00 5.87 11.96
C GLU A 116 20.88 5.09 10.97
N GLY A 117 21.92 5.75 10.44
CA GLY A 117 22.71 5.19 9.35
C GLY A 117 21.87 4.93 8.10
N ASN A 118 21.72 3.66 7.71
CA ASN A 118 20.85 3.24 6.60
C ASN A 118 19.48 2.73 7.07
N ARG A 119 19.08 3.00 8.32
CA ARG A 119 17.79 2.59 8.88
C ARG A 119 16.88 3.80 9.04
N LEU A 120 15.63 3.64 8.65
CA LEU A 120 14.53 4.58 8.82
C LEU A 120 13.57 4.05 9.88
N HIS A 121 13.30 4.83 10.91
CA HIS A 121 12.23 4.61 11.88
C HIS A 121 11.07 5.51 11.53
N ALA A 122 10.07 4.93 10.86
CA ALA A 122 8.84 5.61 10.46
C ALA A 122 7.67 5.13 11.33
N ARG A 123 6.50 5.75 11.14
CA ARG A 123 5.25 5.38 11.83
C ARG A 123 4.96 3.88 11.79
N GLU A 124 5.13 3.24 10.64
CA GLU A 124 4.75 1.82 10.45
C GLU A 124 5.75 0.84 11.09
N GLY A 125 6.97 1.29 11.35
CA GLY A 125 8.04 0.44 11.85
C GLY A 125 9.42 0.92 11.45
N SER A 126 10.40 0.02 11.56
CA SER A 126 11.79 0.32 11.27
C SER A 126 12.24 -0.46 10.03
N PHE A 127 12.82 0.24 9.05
CA PHE A 127 13.15 -0.28 7.73
C PHE A 127 14.60 0.03 7.39
N ARG A 128 15.29 -0.87 6.68
CA ARG A 128 16.53 -0.49 6.00
C ARG A 128 16.21 0.29 4.75
N LEU A 129 17.14 1.12 4.30
CA LEU A 129 17.03 1.88 3.07
C LEU A 129 18.00 1.33 2.02
N THR A 130 17.55 1.28 0.76
CA THR A 130 18.40 1.01 -0.40
C THR A 130 19.31 2.22 -0.68
N ALA A 131 20.28 2.06 -1.57
CA ALA A 131 21.16 3.16 -1.98
C ALA A 131 20.39 4.33 -2.63
N GLU A 132 19.24 4.03 -3.24
CA GLU A 132 18.33 4.98 -3.88
C GLU A 132 17.34 5.61 -2.88
N GLY A 133 17.40 5.25 -1.59
CA GLY A 133 16.55 5.81 -0.54
C GLY A 133 15.17 5.13 -0.40
N PHE A 134 14.93 4.01 -1.07
CA PHE A 134 13.68 3.25 -0.89
C PHE A 134 13.74 2.38 0.36
N ARG A 135 12.59 2.08 0.97
CA ARG A 135 12.51 1.04 2.00
C ARG A 135 12.90 -0.30 1.38
N GLU A 136 13.95 -0.92 1.90
CA GLU A 136 14.43 -2.23 1.49
C GLU A 136 13.43 -3.30 1.95
N ASN A 137 13.09 -4.24 1.06
CA ASN A 137 12.28 -5.38 1.45
C ASN A 137 13.09 -6.29 2.40
N PHE A 138 12.41 -6.98 3.29
CA PHE A 138 13.06 -7.89 4.22
C PHE A 138 13.54 -9.13 3.47
N GLU A 139 14.48 -9.88 4.06
CA GLU A 139 14.96 -11.13 3.47
C GLU A 139 13.84 -12.16 3.29
N HIS A 140 12.89 -12.18 4.23
CA HIS A 140 11.72 -13.05 4.24
C HIS A 140 10.46 -12.19 4.10
N ASP A 141 10.05 -11.95 2.86
CA ASP A 141 9.01 -10.97 2.53
C ASP A 141 8.04 -11.50 1.48
N ILE A 142 6.98 -10.73 1.21
CA ILE A 142 5.97 -11.01 0.19
C ILE A 142 6.45 -10.67 -1.23
N VAL A 143 7.57 -9.96 -1.34
CA VAL A 143 8.25 -9.65 -2.60
C VAL A 143 9.44 -10.60 -2.74
N SER A 144 9.41 -11.44 -3.77
CA SER A 144 10.46 -12.44 -4.02
C SER A 144 11.47 -11.99 -5.09
N GLN A 145 11.12 -10.96 -5.88
CA GLN A 145 11.93 -10.48 -6.99
C GLN A 145 12.35 -9.01 -6.80
N PRO A 146 13.55 -8.62 -7.29
CA PRO A 146 13.98 -7.22 -7.24
C PRO A 146 13.10 -6.31 -8.12
N GLY A 147 13.17 -5.01 -7.87
CA GLY A 147 12.46 -3.99 -8.66
C GLY A 147 11.05 -3.67 -8.17
N ILE A 148 10.70 -4.08 -6.96
CA ILE A 148 9.48 -3.67 -6.24
C ILE A 148 9.92 -3.26 -4.83
N ASN A 149 9.52 -2.07 -4.38
CA ASN A 149 9.75 -1.61 -3.01
C ASN A 149 8.41 -1.23 -2.36
N LEU A 150 8.19 -1.69 -1.12
CA LEU A 150 6.99 -1.41 -0.34
C LEU A 150 7.27 -0.21 0.59
N GLY A 151 6.57 0.91 0.36
CA GLY A 151 6.83 2.22 0.96
C GLY A 151 5.99 2.54 2.20
N GLU A 152 5.56 3.80 2.32
CA GLU A 152 4.66 4.28 3.39
C GLU A 152 3.39 3.43 3.47
N GLY A 153 2.89 3.21 4.69
CA GLY A 153 1.65 2.47 4.95
C GLY A 153 1.75 0.94 4.92
N TRP A 154 2.93 0.38 4.64
CA TRP A 154 3.20 -1.05 4.81
C TRP A 154 3.80 -1.35 6.18
N PHE A 155 3.17 -2.26 6.91
CA PHE A 155 3.75 -2.79 8.15
C PHE A 155 4.85 -3.84 7.85
N PRO A 156 5.77 -4.09 8.80
CA PRO A 156 6.76 -5.17 8.70
C PRO A 156 6.09 -6.55 8.46
N PRO A 157 6.82 -7.49 7.83
CA PRO A 157 6.29 -8.82 7.56
C PRO A 157 6.01 -9.59 8.85
N GLU A 158 4.87 -10.27 8.86
CA GLU A 158 4.40 -11.17 9.91
C GLU A 158 4.27 -12.59 9.36
N ARG A 159 4.19 -13.57 10.27
CA ARG A 159 3.92 -14.97 9.92
C ARG A 159 2.59 -15.38 10.49
N ASP A 160 1.75 -15.97 9.64
CA ASP A 160 0.50 -16.58 10.08
C ASP A 160 0.81 -17.74 11.03
N ARG A 161 0.19 -17.73 12.21
CA ARG A 161 0.49 -18.72 13.26
C ARG A 161 0.03 -20.13 12.88
N GLU A 162 -0.99 -20.24 12.02
CA GLU A 162 -1.58 -21.51 11.63
C GLU A 162 -0.93 -22.04 10.36
N THR A 163 -0.77 -21.19 9.34
CA THR A 163 -0.24 -21.63 8.03
C THR A 163 1.27 -21.46 7.89
N GLY A 164 1.89 -20.59 8.70
CA GLY A 164 3.31 -20.23 8.58
C GLY A 164 3.63 -19.29 7.41
N GLU A 165 2.62 -18.91 6.63
CA GLU A 165 2.75 -18.02 5.47
C GLU A 165 3.20 -16.62 5.92
N ILE A 166 4.09 -16.02 5.14
CA ILE A 166 4.52 -14.64 5.35
C ILE A 166 3.48 -13.72 4.73
N PHE A 167 3.10 -12.67 5.45
CA PHE A 167 2.23 -11.64 4.94
C PHE A 167 2.64 -10.26 5.47
N ARG A 168 2.16 -9.20 4.82
CA ARG A 168 2.22 -7.83 5.34
C ARG A 168 0.85 -7.20 5.39
N TRP A 169 0.61 -6.41 6.42
CA TRP A 169 -0.58 -5.56 6.51
C TRP A 169 -0.35 -4.22 5.81
N ILE A 170 -1.44 -3.65 5.31
CA ILE A 170 -1.51 -2.24 4.91
C ILE A 170 -2.39 -1.44 5.88
N ASP A 171 -2.01 -0.18 6.07
CA ASP A 171 -2.81 0.88 6.70
C ASP A 171 -3.91 1.40 5.73
N ASP A 172 -4.42 2.61 5.90
CA ASP A 172 -5.42 3.28 5.05
C ASP A 172 -4.91 3.62 3.65
N HIS A 173 -3.59 3.71 3.51
CA HIS A 173 -2.90 3.86 2.23
C HIS A 173 -1.64 3.00 2.26
N ALA A 174 -1.18 2.51 1.12
CA ALA A 174 0.09 1.81 1.04
C ALA A 174 0.78 2.06 -0.30
N GLU A 175 2.03 2.51 -0.24
CA GLU A 175 2.83 2.85 -1.42
C GLU A 175 3.55 1.64 -1.99
N VAL A 176 3.50 1.49 -3.30
CA VAL A 176 4.29 0.49 -4.02
C VAL A 176 5.08 1.21 -5.11
N THR A 177 6.40 1.04 -5.09
CA THR A 177 7.30 1.59 -6.09
C THR A 177 7.83 0.47 -6.97
N LEU A 178 7.63 0.61 -8.28
CA LEU A 178 8.03 -0.34 -9.30
C LEU A 178 9.20 0.22 -10.11
N GLN A 179 10.27 -0.55 -10.22
CA GLN A 179 11.24 -0.40 -11.31
C GLN A 179 10.68 -1.14 -12.53
N ALA A 180 9.73 -0.50 -13.20
CA ALA A 180 9.00 -1.13 -14.30
C ALA A 180 9.94 -1.48 -15.47
N PRO A 181 9.84 -2.69 -16.05
CA PRO A 181 10.54 -3.01 -17.28
C PRO A 181 10.21 -2.00 -18.39
N ALA A 182 11.15 -1.76 -19.31
CA ALA A 182 10.97 -0.80 -20.41
C ALA A 182 9.75 -1.09 -21.30
N ALA A 183 9.28 -2.35 -21.34
CA ALA A 183 8.09 -2.77 -22.09
C ALA A 183 6.77 -2.68 -21.28
N GLY A 184 6.80 -2.17 -20.05
CA GLY A 184 5.73 -2.37 -19.08
C GLY A 184 5.75 -3.79 -18.49
N GLY A 185 4.84 -4.06 -17.55
CA GLY A 185 4.73 -5.38 -16.94
C GLY A 185 3.52 -5.49 -16.01
N ALA A 186 3.16 -6.72 -15.68
CA ALA A 186 2.11 -7.00 -14.70
C ALA A 186 2.73 -7.37 -13.36
N ILE A 187 2.20 -6.82 -12.27
CA ILE A 187 2.44 -7.35 -10.93
C ILE A 187 1.25 -8.21 -10.51
N ALA A 188 1.52 -9.31 -9.82
CA ALA A 188 0.52 -10.11 -9.14
C ALA A 188 0.54 -9.80 -7.65
N LEU A 189 -0.64 -9.51 -7.12
CA LEU A 189 -0.88 -9.28 -5.70
C LEU A 189 -1.75 -10.41 -5.18
N GLU A 190 -1.31 -11.10 -4.14
CA GLU A 190 -2.18 -12.03 -3.41
C GLU A 190 -2.62 -11.35 -2.12
N VAL A 191 -3.92 -11.14 -1.97
CA VAL A 191 -4.47 -10.26 -0.93
C VAL A 191 -5.70 -10.88 -0.27
N GLU A 192 -5.89 -10.59 1.00
CA GLU A 192 -7.09 -10.96 1.76
C GLU A 192 -7.57 -9.78 2.63
N PRO A 193 -8.90 -9.53 2.69
CA PRO A 193 -9.49 -8.55 3.60
C PRO A 193 -9.12 -8.81 5.08
N GLY A 194 -8.73 -7.74 5.77
CA GLY A 194 -8.39 -7.75 7.19
C GLY A 194 -9.55 -7.40 8.12
N PRO A 195 -9.30 -7.32 9.43
CA PRO A 195 -10.29 -6.85 10.40
C PRO A 195 -10.55 -5.34 10.32
N GLY A 196 -9.66 -4.58 9.68
CA GLY A 196 -9.77 -3.12 9.52
C GLY A 196 -10.82 -2.69 8.49
N VAL A 197 -11.34 -3.61 7.67
CA VAL A 197 -12.35 -3.31 6.64
C VAL A 197 -13.75 -3.79 7.02
N GLY A 198 -14.76 -3.21 6.35
CA GLY A 198 -16.16 -3.57 6.56
C GLY A 198 -16.58 -4.96 6.06
N PRO A 199 -17.89 -5.26 6.17
CA PRO A 199 -18.47 -6.49 5.66
C PRO A 199 -18.12 -6.70 4.18
N LEU A 200 -17.83 -7.94 3.79
CA LEU A 200 -17.49 -8.28 2.41
C LEU A 200 -18.70 -8.15 1.47
N PRO A 201 -18.49 -7.84 0.17
CA PRO A 201 -17.20 -7.58 -0.48
C PRO A 201 -16.63 -6.19 -0.20
N GLN A 202 -15.31 -6.05 -0.30
CA GLN A 202 -14.59 -4.80 -0.07
C GLN A 202 -13.83 -4.36 -1.33
N VAL A 203 -13.72 -3.05 -1.53
CA VAL A 203 -13.06 -2.48 -2.72
C VAL A 203 -11.67 -1.99 -2.35
N LEU A 204 -10.67 -2.40 -3.13
CA LEU A 204 -9.30 -1.90 -3.06
C LEU A 204 -9.04 -1.02 -4.27
N ARG A 205 -8.67 0.24 -4.05
CA ARG A 205 -8.45 1.25 -5.10
C ARG A 205 -6.96 1.47 -5.31
N VAL A 206 -6.59 1.82 -6.54
CA VAL A 206 -5.23 2.17 -6.95
C VAL A 206 -5.21 3.63 -7.38
N PHE A 207 -4.27 4.39 -6.84
CA PHE A 207 -4.08 5.81 -7.14
C PHE A 207 -2.68 6.05 -7.73
N ASP A 208 -2.58 6.91 -8.73
CA ASP A 208 -1.29 7.42 -9.22
C ASP A 208 -0.68 8.45 -8.26
N THR A 209 0.53 8.94 -8.58
CA THR A 209 1.20 9.98 -7.79
C THR A 209 0.48 11.33 -7.82
N ALA A 210 -0.36 11.59 -8.82
CA ALA A 210 -1.20 12.78 -8.90
C ALA A 210 -2.50 12.67 -8.08
N GLY A 211 -2.77 11.50 -7.49
CA GLY A 211 -3.95 11.24 -6.68
C GLY A 211 -5.20 10.85 -7.49
N ASN A 212 -5.05 10.57 -8.79
CA ASN A 212 -6.16 10.06 -9.60
C ASN A 212 -6.33 8.57 -9.36
N GLN A 213 -7.58 8.12 -9.20
CA GLN A 213 -7.87 6.70 -9.17
C GLN A 213 -7.67 6.11 -10.57
N VAL A 214 -6.75 5.15 -10.70
CA VAL A 214 -6.38 4.54 -11.99
C VAL A 214 -6.91 3.10 -12.14
N ALA A 215 -7.23 2.44 -11.03
CA ALA A 215 -7.74 1.07 -11.02
C ALA A 215 -8.48 0.74 -9.71
N SER A 216 -9.25 -0.34 -9.71
CA SER A 216 -9.85 -0.88 -8.49
C SER A 216 -10.21 -2.36 -8.62
N TRP A 217 -10.21 -3.09 -7.50
CA TRP A 217 -10.71 -4.47 -7.41
C TRP A 217 -11.83 -4.57 -6.38
N THR A 218 -12.77 -5.49 -6.63
CA THR A 218 -13.75 -5.93 -5.63
C THR A 218 -13.33 -7.29 -5.10
N ILE A 219 -13.15 -7.41 -3.79
CA ILE A 219 -12.53 -8.55 -3.11
C ILE A 219 -13.53 -9.11 -2.10
N SER A 220 -13.91 -10.37 -2.25
CA SER A 220 -14.85 -11.06 -1.32
C SER A 220 -14.19 -12.19 -0.52
N GLY A 221 -12.87 -12.34 -0.60
CA GLY A 221 -12.10 -13.37 0.09
C GLY A 221 -10.61 -13.23 -0.23
N ARG A 222 -9.84 -14.31 -0.12
CA ARG A 222 -8.43 -14.31 -0.57
C ARG A 222 -8.41 -14.31 -2.09
N ALA A 223 -7.80 -13.28 -2.68
CA ALA A 223 -7.82 -13.03 -4.11
C ALA A 223 -6.41 -12.91 -4.67
N THR A 224 -6.21 -13.46 -5.87
CA THR A 224 -5.05 -13.17 -6.70
C THR A 224 -5.45 -12.08 -7.69
N LEU A 225 -4.83 -10.93 -7.58
CA LEU A 225 -5.07 -9.74 -8.40
C LEU A 225 -3.88 -9.51 -9.32
N GLN A 226 -4.12 -8.89 -10.46
CA GLN A 226 -3.08 -8.43 -11.37
C GLN A 226 -3.29 -6.97 -11.70
N LEU A 227 -2.18 -6.24 -11.76
CA LEU A 227 -2.13 -4.83 -12.14
C LEU A 227 -1.07 -4.67 -13.24
N TRP A 228 -1.49 -4.26 -14.44
CA TRP A 228 -0.56 -3.85 -15.49
C TRP A 228 -0.18 -2.39 -15.33
N ALA A 229 1.11 -2.15 -15.14
CA ALA A 229 1.70 -0.83 -15.12
C ALA A 229 2.07 -0.40 -16.55
N PRO A 230 1.77 0.85 -16.95
CA PRO A 230 2.21 1.37 -18.24
C PRO A 230 3.75 1.47 -18.29
N PRO A 231 4.35 1.52 -19.49
CA PRO A 231 5.79 1.76 -19.63
C PRO A 231 6.21 3.07 -18.95
N ALA A 232 7.34 3.06 -18.23
CA ALA A 232 7.86 4.26 -17.60
C ALA A 232 8.35 5.25 -18.68
N ALA A 233 7.85 6.49 -18.67
CA ALA A 233 8.19 7.52 -19.67
C ALA A 233 9.70 7.84 -19.79
N ALA A 234 10.51 7.45 -18.80
CA ALA A 234 11.97 7.64 -18.79
C ALA A 234 12.74 6.46 -18.16
N GLY A 235 12.11 5.28 -18.02
CA GLY A 235 12.73 4.13 -17.33
C GLY A 235 12.97 4.32 -15.82
N GLY A 236 12.45 5.40 -15.23
CA GLY A 236 12.53 5.68 -13.80
C GLY A 236 11.47 4.91 -12.97
N PRO A 237 11.59 4.94 -11.64
CA PRO A 237 10.64 4.30 -10.75
C PRO A 237 9.23 4.88 -10.92
N GLN A 238 8.22 4.02 -10.88
CA GLN A 238 6.81 4.38 -10.86
C GLN A 238 6.20 4.02 -9.52
N THR A 239 5.62 5.00 -8.82
CA THR A 239 4.95 4.78 -7.54
C THR A 239 3.45 4.88 -7.70
N PHE A 240 2.71 3.99 -7.04
CA PHE A 240 1.26 4.08 -6.91
C PHE A 240 0.84 3.77 -5.46
N ARG A 241 -0.37 4.19 -5.09
CA ARG A 241 -0.95 3.94 -3.77
C ARG A 241 -2.13 3.01 -3.84
N LEU A 242 -2.13 2.00 -2.97
CA LEU A 242 -3.28 1.16 -2.68
C LEU A 242 -4.09 1.82 -1.54
N SER A 243 -5.42 1.79 -1.62
CA SER A 243 -6.26 2.27 -0.52
C SER A 243 -7.61 1.56 -0.47
N PRO A 244 -8.03 1.02 0.69
CA PRO A 244 -9.37 0.48 0.90
C PRO A 244 -10.47 1.53 0.65
N ALA A 245 -11.65 1.08 0.24
CA ALA A 245 -12.86 1.92 0.18
C ALA A 245 -13.46 2.19 1.57
N ASP A 246 -13.55 1.16 2.41
CA ASP A 246 -14.01 1.25 3.79
C ASP A 246 -13.01 0.58 4.74
N GLY A 247 -11.89 1.26 4.99
CA GLY A 247 -10.87 0.87 5.98
C GLY A 247 -10.97 1.67 7.29
N GLY A 248 -9.99 1.46 8.17
CA GLY A 248 -9.82 2.26 9.39
C GLY A 248 -10.62 1.75 10.60
N ARG A 249 -11.04 0.48 10.61
CA ARG A 249 -11.75 -0.09 11.77
C ARG A 249 -10.78 -0.50 12.88
N PRO A 250 -11.16 -0.33 14.15
CA PRO A 250 -10.28 -0.59 15.28
C PRO A 250 -10.11 -2.08 15.57
N LEU A 251 -9.03 -2.38 16.29
CA LEU A 251 -8.83 -3.61 17.05
C LEU A 251 -8.74 -3.27 18.54
N LEU A 252 -9.04 -4.25 19.40
CA LEU A 252 -8.97 -4.09 20.87
C LEU A 252 -7.56 -4.30 21.41
N ASP A 253 -6.77 -5.14 20.73
CA ASP A 253 -5.46 -5.62 21.16
C ASP A 253 -4.32 -5.17 20.24
N ASP A 254 -4.62 -4.35 19.24
CA ASP A 254 -3.66 -3.75 18.32
C ASP A 254 -4.05 -2.30 18.03
N LEU A 255 -3.08 -1.40 18.06
CA LEU A 255 -3.31 0.02 17.77
C LEU A 255 -3.31 0.30 16.26
N ARG A 256 -2.69 -0.57 15.47
CA ARG A 256 -2.57 -0.44 14.02
C ARG A 256 -3.92 -0.59 13.35
N ILE A 257 -4.01 -0.03 12.15
CA ILE A 257 -5.13 -0.22 11.25
C ILE A 257 -4.73 -1.33 10.28
N LEU A 258 -5.41 -2.48 10.37
CA LEU A 258 -5.05 -3.69 9.60
C LEU A 258 -6.09 -3.95 8.51
N ASN A 259 -6.02 -3.20 7.41
CA ASN A 259 -7.08 -3.16 6.39
C ASN A 259 -7.06 -4.38 5.46
N PHE A 260 -5.92 -4.68 4.86
CA PHE A 260 -5.73 -5.86 4.00
C PHE A 260 -4.39 -6.48 4.33
N ARG A 261 -4.32 -7.82 4.30
CA ARG A 261 -3.05 -8.55 4.34
C ARG A 261 -2.69 -9.06 2.96
N PHE A 262 -1.44 -8.88 2.57
CA PHE A 262 -0.89 -9.35 1.32
C PHE A 262 0.09 -10.48 1.59
N PHE A 263 0.03 -11.53 0.77
CA PHE A 263 0.89 -12.70 0.84
C PHE A 263 1.94 -12.72 -0.28
N ARG A 264 1.68 -11.96 -1.34
CA ARG A 264 2.56 -11.89 -2.50
C ARG A 264 2.45 -10.55 -3.20
N CYS A 265 3.58 -10.03 -3.67
CA CYS A 265 3.68 -8.90 -4.58
C CYS A 265 4.88 -9.10 -5.51
N ASP A 266 4.66 -9.67 -6.71
CA ASP A 266 5.74 -10.02 -7.64
C ASP A 266 5.41 -9.67 -9.08
N TRP A 267 6.45 -9.45 -9.89
CA TRP A 267 6.32 -9.44 -11.34
C TRP A 267 5.82 -10.78 -11.87
N VAL A 268 4.85 -10.71 -12.79
CA VAL A 268 4.35 -11.85 -13.56
C VAL A 268 5.07 -11.90 -14.89
N ARG A 269 5.71 -13.03 -15.19
CA ARG A 269 6.21 -13.33 -16.53
C ARG A 269 5.25 -14.31 -17.22
N PHE A 270 4.59 -13.85 -18.28
CA PHE A 270 3.81 -14.75 -19.12
C PHE A 270 4.75 -15.46 -20.08
N ALA A 271 5.06 -16.73 -19.80
CA ALA A 271 5.66 -17.63 -20.75
C ALA A 271 4.59 -18.63 -21.20
N PHE A 272 4.05 -18.44 -22.41
CA PHE A 272 3.27 -19.51 -23.02
C PHE A 272 4.22 -20.67 -23.31
N PRO A 273 3.87 -21.93 -22.95
CA PRO A 273 4.65 -23.07 -23.36
C PRO A 273 4.78 -23.04 -24.89
N ALA A 274 6.01 -23.17 -25.39
CA ALA A 274 6.30 -23.15 -26.82
C ALA A 274 5.34 -24.08 -27.56
N ALA A 275 4.79 -23.59 -28.68
CA ALA A 275 3.84 -24.36 -29.46
C ALA A 275 4.44 -25.73 -29.84
N SER A 276 3.78 -26.82 -29.43
CA SER A 276 4.08 -28.13 -29.99
C SER A 276 3.37 -28.23 -31.35
N PRO A 277 4.08 -28.50 -32.46
CA PRO A 277 3.46 -28.54 -33.77
C PRO A 277 2.46 -29.69 -33.82
N LYS A 278 1.16 -29.37 -33.74
CA LYS A 278 0.07 -30.34 -33.90
C LYS A 278 0.12 -30.93 -35.31
N SER A 279 0.09 -32.26 -35.40
CA SER A 279 0.05 -32.94 -36.69
C SER A 279 -1.29 -32.67 -37.39
N LEU A 280 -1.32 -32.71 -38.73
CA LEU A 280 -2.58 -32.54 -39.46
C LEU A 280 -3.63 -33.58 -39.07
N LEU A 281 -3.20 -34.79 -38.68
CA LEU A 281 -4.08 -35.85 -38.18
C LEU A 281 -4.83 -35.43 -36.91
N GLN A 282 -4.17 -34.73 -36.00
CA GLN A 282 -4.79 -34.21 -34.76
C GLN A 282 -5.79 -33.10 -35.05
N LEU A 283 -5.57 -32.31 -36.11
CA LEU A 283 -6.47 -31.20 -36.48
C LEU A 283 -7.66 -31.65 -37.35
N ARG A 284 -7.63 -32.86 -37.91
CA ARG A 284 -8.67 -33.37 -38.84
C ARG A 284 -10.10 -33.20 -38.31
N PRO A 285 -10.43 -33.56 -37.06
CA PRO A 285 -11.81 -33.43 -36.55
C PRO A 285 -12.29 -31.98 -36.59
N THR A 286 -11.45 -31.04 -36.14
CA THR A 286 -11.75 -29.60 -36.11
C THR A 286 -11.91 -29.05 -37.52
N LEU A 287 -10.98 -29.37 -38.43
CA LEU A 287 -11.00 -28.87 -39.80
C LEU A 287 -12.17 -29.42 -40.61
N THR A 288 -12.56 -30.68 -40.35
CA THR A 288 -13.73 -31.29 -40.98
C THR A 288 -14.99 -30.53 -40.56
N ARG A 289 -15.16 -30.24 -39.27
CA ARG A 289 -16.30 -29.45 -38.78
C ARG A 289 -16.31 -28.02 -39.31
N LEU A 290 -15.15 -27.39 -39.44
CA LEU A 290 -15.03 -26.04 -40.01
C LEU A 290 -15.47 -26.03 -41.48
N ALA A 291 -15.05 -27.03 -42.26
CA ALA A 291 -15.45 -27.18 -43.66
C ALA A 291 -16.96 -27.43 -43.80
N THR A 292 -17.55 -28.31 -42.97
CA THR A 292 -18.99 -28.59 -43.01
C THR A 292 -19.85 -27.42 -42.53
N SER A 293 -19.29 -26.50 -41.74
CA SER A 293 -19.98 -25.29 -41.26
C SER A 293 -19.93 -24.13 -42.27
N GLY A 294 -19.45 -24.36 -43.50
CA GLY A 294 -19.32 -23.33 -44.54
C GLY A 294 -18.02 -22.52 -44.48
N GLY A 295 -17.07 -22.91 -43.62
CA GLY A 295 -15.80 -22.22 -43.39
C GLY A 295 -14.64 -22.64 -44.29
N PHE A 296 -14.90 -23.17 -45.50
CA PHE A 296 -13.85 -23.70 -46.40
C PHE A 296 -12.71 -22.69 -46.66
N TRP A 297 -13.06 -21.42 -46.88
CA TRP A 297 -12.10 -20.33 -47.09
C TRP A 297 -11.27 -19.95 -45.85
N SER A 298 -11.66 -20.44 -44.66
CA SER A 298 -11.00 -20.16 -43.38
C SER A 298 -10.07 -21.28 -42.91
N LEU A 299 -9.92 -22.37 -43.69
CA LEU A 299 -9.13 -23.54 -43.30
C LEU A 299 -7.65 -23.21 -43.10
N ALA A 300 -7.01 -22.50 -44.03
CA ALA A 300 -5.60 -22.16 -43.91
C ALA A 300 -5.30 -21.24 -42.70
N PRO A 301 -6.03 -20.12 -42.48
CA PRO A 301 -5.90 -19.32 -41.26
C PRO A 301 -6.18 -20.10 -39.97
N ALA A 302 -7.17 -21.00 -39.96
CA ALA A 302 -7.48 -21.84 -38.80
C ALA A 302 -6.36 -22.84 -38.49
N ILE A 303 -5.71 -23.42 -39.50
CA ILE A 303 -4.53 -24.29 -39.32
C ILE A 303 -3.38 -23.52 -38.68
N THR A 304 -3.09 -22.32 -39.20
CA THR A 304 -2.04 -21.45 -38.64
C THR A 304 -2.33 -21.14 -37.17
N LEU A 305 -3.56 -20.73 -36.86
CA LEU A 305 -3.98 -20.43 -35.50
C LEU A 305 -3.87 -21.65 -34.57
N LEU A 306 -4.41 -22.82 -34.96
CA LEU A 306 -4.36 -24.05 -34.17
C LEU A 306 -2.94 -24.56 -33.92
N ARG A 307 -2.01 -24.30 -34.85
CA ARG A 307 -0.59 -24.63 -34.68
C ARG A 307 0.16 -23.63 -33.79
N SER A 308 -0.33 -22.40 -33.70
CA SER A 308 0.27 -21.37 -32.83
C SER A 308 -0.09 -21.56 -31.35
N THR A 309 -1.18 -22.27 -31.07
CA THR A 309 -1.61 -22.63 -29.71
C THR A 309 -0.93 -23.92 -29.25
N GLY A 310 -0.18 -23.85 -28.15
CA GLY A 310 0.57 -24.98 -27.57
C GLY A 310 -0.30 -25.93 -26.75
N GLY A 311 0.04 -26.10 -25.46
CA GLY A 311 -0.67 -26.97 -24.52
C GLY A 311 -2.07 -26.49 -24.10
N ASP A 312 -2.41 -25.24 -24.40
CA ASP A 312 -3.69 -24.57 -24.09
C ASP A 312 -4.37 -24.05 -25.39
N VAL A 313 -5.52 -23.39 -25.26
CA VAL A 313 -6.26 -22.73 -26.37
C VAL A 313 -5.72 -21.33 -26.69
N PHE A 314 -4.83 -20.78 -25.88
CA PHE A 314 -4.27 -19.44 -26.07
C PHE A 314 -2.92 -19.51 -26.80
N GLY A 315 -2.75 -18.62 -27.77
CA GLY A 315 -1.57 -18.48 -28.62
C GLY A 315 -0.93 -17.09 -28.47
N PRO A 316 -0.01 -16.72 -29.40
CA PRO A 316 0.70 -15.46 -29.35
C PRO A 316 -0.23 -14.24 -29.21
N GLY A 317 0.23 -13.23 -28.46
CA GLY A 317 -0.48 -11.96 -28.27
C GLY A 317 -1.73 -12.02 -27.39
N ILE A 318 -1.98 -13.13 -26.70
CA ILE A 318 -2.82 -13.10 -25.50
C ILE A 318 -1.86 -12.97 -24.33
N GLU A 319 -1.97 -11.94 -23.50
CA GLU A 319 -1.15 -11.82 -22.28
C GLU A 319 -1.81 -12.57 -21.13
N TYR A 320 -3.13 -12.52 -21.04
CA TYR A 320 -3.87 -13.08 -19.91
C TYR A 320 -5.31 -13.47 -20.30
N TRP A 321 -5.89 -14.39 -19.55
CA TRP A 321 -7.31 -14.74 -19.61
C TRP A 321 -7.85 -14.94 -18.19
N GLY A 322 -9.02 -14.38 -17.90
CA GLY A 322 -9.54 -14.24 -16.55
C GLY A 322 -10.90 -14.87 -16.31
N GLN A 323 -11.80 -14.11 -15.69
CA GLN A 323 -13.13 -14.61 -15.38
C GLN A 323 -13.86 -15.05 -16.66
N GLY A 324 -14.78 -16.00 -16.51
CA GLY A 324 -15.60 -16.50 -17.60
C GLY A 324 -14.96 -17.57 -18.48
N TRP A 325 -13.74 -18.01 -18.21
CA TRP A 325 -13.11 -19.17 -18.86
C TRP A 325 -13.11 -20.38 -17.95
N HIS A 326 -13.67 -21.50 -18.41
CA HIS A 326 -13.64 -22.76 -17.67
C HIS A 326 -12.33 -23.53 -17.90
N ARG A 327 -12.13 -24.59 -17.11
CA ARG A 327 -10.96 -25.49 -17.24
C ARG A 327 -10.78 -25.99 -18.68
N LEU A 328 -9.53 -26.28 -19.04
CA LEU A 328 -9.19 -26.93 -20.30
C LEU A 328 -9.82 -28.33 -20.33
N GLU A 329 -10.55 -28.62 -21.40
CA GLU A 329 -11.18 -29.92 -21.64
C GLU A 329 -10.65 -30.54 -22.94
N GLU A 330 -10.63 -31.86 -22.99
CA GLU A 330 -10.16 -32.62 -24.13
C GLU A 330 -11.25 -33.59 -24.61
N SER A 331 -11.47 -33.63 -25.92
CA SER A 331 -12.38 -34.59 -26.57
C SER A 331 -11.69 -35.17 -27.80
N GLY A 332 -11.26 -36.43 -27.71
CA GLY A 332 -10.39 -37.04 -28.72
C GLY A 332 -9.07 -36.28 -28.84
N ALA A 333 -8.77 -35.74 -30.02
CA ALA A 333 -7.56 -34.94 -30.28
C ALA A 333 -7.78 -33.42 -30.07
N GLU A 334 -9.00 -32.99 -29.76
CA GLU A 334 -9.34 -31.58 -29.65
C GLU A 334 -9.24 -31.10 -28.22
N LYS A 335 -8.62 -29.92 -28.06
CA LYS A 335 -8.59 -29.19 -26.79
C LYS A 335 -9.44 -27.95 -26.91
N PHE A 336 -10.25 -27.66 -25.90
CA PHE A 336 -11.08 -26.47 -25.86
C PHE A 336 -11.34 -26.01 -24.44
N ARG A 337 -11.74 -24.74 -24.30
CA ARG A 337 -12.30 -24.20 -23.06
C ARG A 337 -13.73 -23.76 -23.29
N TRP A 338 -14.60 -24.06 -22.33
CA TRP A 338 -15.92 -23.44 -22.30
C TRP A 338 -15.81 -22.01 -21.82
N VAL A 339 -16.70 -21.16 -22.32
CA VAL A 339 -16.70 -19.71 -22.08
C VAL A 339 -18.09 -19.26 -21.64
N SER A 340 -18.13 -18.48 -20.56
CA SER A 340 -19.32 -17.82 -20.01
C SER A 340 -19.50 -16.42 -20.61
N LYS A 341 -20.54 -15.69 -20.18
CA LYS A 341 -20.74 -14.29 -20.58
C LYS A 341 -19.74 -13.39 -19.86
N GLY A 342 -19.17 -12.42 -20.58
CA GLY A 342 -18.23 -11.45 -20.02
C GLY A 342 -16.83 -12.03 -19.81
N ALA A 343 -16.41 -12.99 -20.64
CA ALA A 343 -15.11 -13.63 -20.43
C ALA A 343 -13.96 -12.68 -20.75
N GLU A 344 -13.00 -12.62 -19.84
CA GLU A 344 -11.93 -11.62 -19.84
C GLU A 344 -10.69 -12.14 -20.57
N ILE A 345 -10.14 -11.32 -21.45
CA ILE A 345 -8.80 -11.54 -22.03
C ILE A 345 -8.04 -10.22 -22.07
N VAL A 346 -6.73 -10.27 -21.92
CA VAL A 346 -5.86 -9.11 -22.11
C VAL A 346 -4.91 -9.37 -23.26
N VAL A 347 -4.80 -8.36 -24.11
CA VAL A 347 -3.92 -8.35 -25.28
C VAL A 347 -2.82 -7.30 -25.06
N PRO A 348 -1.61 -7.51 -25.61
CA PRO A 348 -0.48 -6.62 -25.39
C PRO A 348 -0.72 -5.25 -26.02
N ALA A 349 -0.05 -4.25 -25.44
CA ALA A 349 0.12 -2.96 -26.07
C ALA A 349 0.78 -3.14 -27.45
N SER A 350 0.26 -2.47 -28.46
CA SER A 350 0.89 -2.41 -29.78
C SER A 350 0.64 -1.07 -30.43
N GLY A 351 1.71 -0.43 -30.90
CA GLY A 351 1.62 0.76 -31.74
C GLY A 351 1.06 0.49 -33.13
N GLN A 352 0.77 -0.77 -33.47
CA GLN A 352 0.14 -1.18 -34.73
C GLN A 352 -1.22 -1.82 -34.48
N ALA A 353 -2.08 -1.80 -35.50
CA ALA A 353 -3.35 -2.51 -35.45
C ALA A 353 -3.10 -4.01 -35.28
N GLN A 354 -3.94 -4.67 -34.47
CA GLN A 354 -3.86 -6.11 -34.23
C GLN A 354 -5.18 -6.75 -34.64
N ASP A 355 -5.15 -8.04 -34.95
CA ASP A 355 -6.35 -8.84 -35.15
C ASP A 355 -6.42 -9.93 -34.08
N LEU A 356 -7.51 -9.91 -33.32
CA LEU A 356 -7.89 -10.95 -32.39
C LEU A 356 -8.61 -12.06 -33.17
N PHE A 357 -7.99 -13.24 -33.20
CA PHE A 357 -8.53 -14.43 -33.82
C PHE A 357 -9.11 -15.39 -32.78
N LEU A 358 -10.32 -15.89 -33.00
CA LEU A 358 -10.94 -16.93 -32.18
C LEU A 358 -11.52 -18.02 -33.07
N LEU A 359 -11.18 -19.28 -32.79
CA LEU A 359 -11.89 -20.42 -33.35
C LEU A 359 -12.92 -20.91 -32.32
N ALA A 360 -14.19 -20.62 -32.55
CA ALA A 360 -15.26 -20.80 -31.56
C ALA A 360 -16.48 -21.53 -32.14
N GLU A 361 -17.26 -22.16 -31.26
CA GLU A 361 -18.48 -22.88 -31.60
C GLU A 361 -19.57 -22.71 -30.52
N PRO A 362 -20.87 -22.61 -30.87
CA PRO A 362 -21.95 -22.48 -29.91
C PRO A 362 -22.03 -23.65 -28.93
N GLY A 363 -22.24 -23.30 -27.67
CA GLY A 363 -22.32 -24.25 -26.57
C GLY A 363 -23.75 -24.66 -26.22
N PRO A 364 -23.88 -25.66 -25.35
CA PRO A 364 -25.17 -26.19 -24.91
C PRO A 364 -26.01 -25.17 -24.13
N SER A 365 -25.41 -24.23 -23.39
CA SER A 365 -26.17 -23.18 -22.69
C SER A 365 -26.90 -22.20 -23.62
N LEU A 366 -26.52 -22.17 -24.91
CA LEU A 366 -27.22 -21.42 -25.96
C LEU A 366 -28.06 -22.35 -26.86
N ASN A 367 -28.39 -23.55 -26.40
CA ASN A 367 -29.06 -24.59 -27.21
C ASN A 367 -28.33 -24.92 -28.52
N ARG A 368 -27.00 -24.70 -28.57
CA ARG A 368 -26.16 -24.80 -29.77
C ARG A 368 -26.64 -23.93 -30.95
N ARG A 369 -27.43 -22.88 -30.68
CA ARG A 369 -27.94 -21.97 -31.70
C ARG A 369 -26.87 -20.94 -32.08
N PRO A 370 -26.88 -20.44 -33.33
CA PRO A 370 -26.00 -19.35 -33.73
C PRO A 370 -26.25 -18.09 -32.89
N PHE A 371 -25.18 -17.38 -32.54
CA PHE A 371 -25.23 -16.20 -31.69
C PHE A 371 -24.23 -15.14 -32.19
N ASP A 372 -24.41 -13.90 -31.74
CA ASP A 372 -23.45 -12.84 -32.03
C ASP A 372 -22.48 -12.70 -30.87
N LEU A 373 -21.18 -12.87 -31.14
CA LEU A 373 -20.13 -12.58 -30.17
C LEU A 373 -19.78 -11.11 -30.23
N HIS A 374 -19.97 -10.42 -29.11
CA HIS A 374 -19.58 -9.04 -28.89
C HIS A 374 -18.26 -8.97 -28.12
N VAL A 375 -17.36 -8.12 -28.59
CA VAL A 375 -16.12 -7.80 -27.88
C VAL A 375 -16.18 -6.36 -27.41
N HIS A 376 -16.05 -6.17 -26.10
CA HIS A 376 -16.10 -4.87 -25.43
C HIS A 376 -14.73 -4.56 -24.83
N GLY A 377 -14.34 -3.28 -24.82
CA GLY A 377 -13.23 -2.81 -23.99
C GLY A 377 -13.70 -2.50 -22.57
N GLU A 378 -12.77 -2.12 -21.70
CA GLU A 378 -13.01 -1.78 -20.29
C GLU A 378 -14.08 -0.71 -20.06
N SER A 379 -14.19 0.29 -20.95
CA SER A 379 -15.26 1.32 -20.89
C SER A 379 -16.66 0.79 -21.26
N GLY A 380 -16.82 -0.50 -21.51
CA GLY A 380 -18.05 -1.12 -22.03
C GLY A 380 -18.29 -0.86 -23.54
N ARG A 381 -17.46 -0.02 -24.17
CA ARG A 381 -17.54 0.29 -25.61
C ARG A 381 -17.30 -0.97 -26.43
N ARG A 382 -18.23 -1.25 -27.35
CA ARG A 382 -18.10 -2.37 -28.30
C ARG A 382 -17.00 -2.08 -29.32
N ILE A 383 -16.00 -2.95 -29.36
CA ILE A 383 -14.88 -2.92 -30.32
C ILE A 383 -15.26 -3.69 -31.58
N GLY A 384 -15.88 -4.86 -31.43
CA GLY A 384 -16.23 -5.73 -32.55
C GLY A 384 -17.46 -6.58 -32.30
N LYS A 385 -17.99 -7.13 -33.40
CA LYS A 385 -19.11 -8.07 -33.42
C LYS A 385 -18.89 -9.08 -34.53
N SER A 386 -19.04 -10.37 -34.23
CA SER A 386 -18.96 -11.45 -35.22
C SER A 386 -20.01 -12.51 -34.97
N ARG A 387 -20.64 -13.03 -36.04
CA ARG A 387 -21.61 -14.12 -35.94
C ARG A 387 -20.87 -15.44 -35.74
N VAL A 388 -21.31 -16.24 -34.76
CA VAL A 388 -20.83 -17.61 -34.52
C VAL A 388 -21.93 -18.58 -34.94
N SER A 389 -21.67 -19.40 -35.95
CA SER A 389 -22.62 -20.40 -36.47
C SER A 389 -21.88 -21.69 -36.77
N GLY A 390 -22.11 -22.73 -35.97
CA GLY A 390 -21.23 -23.90 -35.97
C GLY A 390 -19.79 -23.51 -35.61
N LEU A 391 -18.81 -24.30 -36.06
CA LEU A 391 -17.41 -23.96 -35.84
C LEU A 391 -17.00 -22.81 -36.77
N THR A 392 -16.69 -21.65 -36.19
CA THR A 392 -16.42 -20.41 -36.92
C THR A 392 -15.06 -19.84 -36.52
N LEU A 393 -14.24 -19.46 -37.50
CA LEU A 393 -13.07 -18.61 -37.28
C LEU A 393 -13.49 -17.14 -37.30
N LEU A 394 -13.34 -16.48 -36.16
CA LEU A 394 -13.62 -15.07 -35.96
C LEU A 394 -12.33 -14.28 -36.10
N ARG A 395 -12.43 -13.11 -36.72
CA ARG A 395 -11.38 -12.09 -36.77
C ARG A 395 -11.98 -10.77 -36.32
N ILE A 396 -11.39 -10.15 -35.30
CA ILE A 396 -11.83 -8.88 -34.74
C ILE A 396 -10.64 -7.93 -34.72
N SER A 397 -10.71 -6.85 -35.47
CA SER A 397 -9.62 -5.88 -35.56
C SER A 397 -9.62 -4.96 -34.34
N LEU A 398 -8.48 -4.90 -33.67
CA LEU A 398 -8.21 -4.08 -32.51
C LEU A 398 -7.39 -2.84 -32.94
N PRO A 399 -7.76 -1.65 -32.46
CA PRO A 399 -6.99 -0.44 -32.74
C PRO A 399 -5.61 -0.51 -32.06
N PRO A 400 -4.61 0.25 -32.57
CA PRO A 400 -3.36 0.48 -31.86
C PRO A 400 -3.62 1.00 -30.43
N ALA A 401 -2.84 0.51 -29.47
CA ALA A 401 -2.92 0.90 -28.07
C ALA A 401 -1.52 0.99 -27.45
N SER A 402 -1.29 2.02 -26.65
CA SER A 402 -0.03 2.22 -25.92
C SER A 402 0.06 1.40 -24.63
N THR A 403 -1.04 0.78 -24.20
CA THR A 403 -1.14 -0.09 -23.02
C THR A 403 -1.83 -1.40 -23.38
N PRO A 404 -1.61 -2.48 -22.60
CA PRO A 404 -2.40 -3.70 -22.72
C PRO A 404 -3.89 -3.37 -22.62
N ALA A 405 -4.73 -4.09 -23.38
CA ALA A 405 -6.16 -3.84 -23.43
C ALA A 405 -6.94 -5.01 -22.83
N LEU A 406 -7.73 -4.75 -21.79
CA LEU A 406 -8.72 -5.70 -21.25
C LEU A 406 -9.96 -5.72 -22.13
N LEU A 407 -10.27 -6.92 -22.64
CA LEU A 407 -11.38 -7.21 -23.52
C LEU A 407 -12.36 -8.18 -22.85
N PHE A 408 -13.64 -7.93 -23.04
CA PHE A 408 -14.73 -8.79 -22.57
C PHE A 408 -15.45 -9.44 -23.76
N LEU A 409 -15.49 -10.78 -23.76
CA LEU A 409 -16.19 -11.59 -24.74
C LEU A 409 -17.58 -11.94 -24.22
N SER A 410 -18.63 -11.46 -24.91
CA SER A 410 -20.01 -11.69 -24.50
C SER A 410 -20.88 -12.14 -25.67
N PRO A 411 -21.62 -13.25 -25.54
CA PRO A 411 -22.71 -13.52 -26.47
C PRO A 411 -23.82 -12.48 -26.31
N ASP A 412 -24.53 -12.19 -27.40
CA ASP A 412 -25.75 -11.35 -27.42
C ASP A 412 -26.89 -11.94 -26.58
N GLN A 413 -26.88 -13.26 -26.41
CA GLN A 413 -27.88 -14.02 -25.68
C GLN A 413 -27.36 -14.42 -24.29
N GLN A 414 -28.26 -14.49 -23.31
CA GLN A 414 -27.97 -15.08 -22.02
C GLN A 414 -28.12 -16.59 -22.10
N GLY A 415 -27.09 -17.34 -21.72
CA GLY A 415 -27.20 -18.80 -21.65
C GLY A 415 -27.75 -19.28 -20.32
N GLU A 416 -28.40 -20.43 -20.38
CA GLU A 416 -29.01 -21.09 -19.24
C GLU A 416 -28.05 -22.14 -18.65
N ALA A 417 -28.11 -22.32 -17.32
CA ALA A 417 -27.41 -23.41 -16.65
C ALA A 417 -28.03 -24.76 -17.06
N LEU A 418 -27.20 -25.79 -17.18
CA LEU A 418 -27.66 -27.10 -17.63
C LEU A 418 -28.06 -27.96 -16.42
N PRO A 419 -29.07 -28.84 -16.56
CA PRO A 419 -29.35 -29.83 -15.53
C PRO A 419 -28.12 -30.69 -15.24
N GLY A 420 -27.61 -30.64 -14.01
CA GLY A 420 -26.44 -31.41 -13.56
C GLY A 420 -25.07 -30.77 -13.82
N ASP A 421 -25.00 -29.60 -14.46
CA ASP A 421 -23.75 -28.83 -14.61
C ASP A 421 -24.02 -27.37 -14.19
N SER A 422 -23.39 -26.94 -13.08
CA SER A 422 -23.57 -25.59 -12.53
C SER A 422 -22.92 -24.50 -13.38
N ARG A 423 -22.14 -24.86 -14.40
CA ARG A 423 -21.45 -23.91 -15.28
C ARG A 423 -22.38 -23.41 -16.39
N VAL A 424 -22.20 -22.15 -16.76
CA VAL A 424 -22.80 -21.59 -17.98
C VAL A 424 -21.81 -21.77 -19.12
N LEU A 425 -22.15 -22.66 -20.06
CA LEU A 425 -21.29 -23.12 -21.16
C LEU A 425 -21.77 -22.48 -22.48
N ASN A 426 -21.66 -21.15 -22.60
CA ASN A 426 -22.26 -20.41 -23.72
C ASN A 426 -21.66 -20.80 -25.07
N PHE A 427 -20.33 -20.90 -25.14
CA PHE A 427 -19.60 -21.34 -26.32
C PHE A 427 -18.28 -21.96 -25.91
N ARG A 428 -17.65 -22.71 -26.82
CA ARG A 428 -16.30 -23.24 -26.63
C ARG A 428 -15.32 -22.62 -27.60
N VAL A 429 -14.09 -22.43 -27.14
CA VAL A 429 -12.98 -21.90 -27.93
C VAL A 429 -11.91 -22.96 -28.04
N PHE A 430 -11.44 -23.18 -29.27
CA PHE A 430 -10.40 -24.15 -29.61
C PHE A 430 -9.03 -23.49 -29.80
N ALA A 431 -9.02 -22.23 -30.21
CA ALA A 431 -7.81 -21.44 -30.36
C ALA A 431 -8.12 -19.94 -30.30
N CYS A 432 -7.24 -19.17 -29.65
CA CYS A 432 -7.35 -17.72 -29.48
C CYS A 432 -5.94 -17.10 -29.56
N ALA A 433 -5.73 -16.11 -30.43
CA ALA A 433 -4.46 -15.40 -30.55
C ALA A 433 -4.69 -13.96 -30.98
N CYS A 434 -3.80 -13.04 -30.60
CA CYS A 434 -3.76 -11.68 -31.11
C CYS A 434 -2.50 -11.52 -31.95
N LEU A 435 -2.65 -11.15 -33.22
CA LEU A 435 -1.53 -11.05 -34.16
C LEU A 435 -1.52 -9.66 -34.81
N PRO A 436 -0.36 -9.14 -35.25
CA PRO A 436 -0.32 -7.90 -36.03
C PRO A 436 -1.25 -7.97 -37.23
N SER A 437 -2.01 -6.91 -37.48
CA SER A 437 -2.93 -6.85 -38.60
C SER A 437 -2.18 -6.55 -39.89
N GLU A 438 -2.46 -7.32 -40.94
CA GLU A 438 -1.95 -7.05 -42.30
C GLU A 438 -2.66 -5.85 -42.98
N ARG A 439 -3.73 -5.30 -42.38
CA ARG A 439 -4.47 -4.16 -42.94
C ARG A 439 -4.23 -2.89 -42.11
N PRO A 440 -3.84 -1.76 -42.73
CA PRO A 440 -3.79 -0.49 -42.04
C PRO A 440 -5.22 -0.05 -41.69
N LEU A 441 -5.53 0.05 -40.40
CA LEU A 441 -6.66 0.83 -39.95
C LEU A 441 -6.24 2.31 -39.92
N PRO A 442 -7.10 3.27 -40.32
CA PRO A 442 -6.79 4.67 -40.11
C PRO A 442 -6.58 4.90 -38.62
N ALA A 443 -5.47 5.55 -38.27
CA ALA A 443 -5.20 6.03 -36.92
C ALA A 443 -6.37 6.93 -36.52
N ARG A 444 -7.30 6.40 -35.75
CA ARG A 444 -8.26 7.22 -35.02
C ARG A 444 -7.55 7.66 -33.76
N ASP A 445 -7.73 8.95 -33.42
CA ASP A 445 -7.24 9.56 -32.19
C ASP A 445 -7.23 8.55 -31.05
N SER A 446 -6.03 8.06 -30.73
CA SER A 446 -5.76 7.20 -29.61
C SER A 446 -5.76 8.09 -28.37
N SER A 447 -6.94 8.60 -28.01
CA SER A 447 -7.20 9.25 -26.73
C SER A 447 -7.90 8.29 -25.76
N LEU A 448 -7.61 6.98 -25.87
CA LEU A 448 -7.79 6.11 -24.72
C LEU A 448 -6.62 6.44 -23.80
N PRO A 449 -6.86 6.93 -22.57
CA PRO A 449 -5.76 7.25 -21.68
C PRO A 449 -4.91 5.99 -21.49
N ALA A 450 -3.59 6.17 -21.49
CA ALA A 450 -2.64 5.14 -21.06
C ALA A 450 -2.95 4.79 -19.59
N GLY A 451 -3.87 3.84 -19.41
CA GLY A 451 -4.45 3.49 -18.13
C GLY A 451 -3.76 2.27 -17.55
N TRP A 452 -3.70 2.23 -16.22
CA TRP A 452 -3.42 1.01 -15.49
C TRP A 452 -4.58 0.04 -15.72
N THR A 453 -4.30 -1.25 -15.87
CA THR A 453 -5.35 -2.26 -16.07
C THR A 453 -5.32 -3.25 -14.92
N ALA A 454 -6.47 -3.39 -14.26
CA ALA A 454 -6.64 -4.21 -13.05
C ALA A 454 -7.54 -5.41 -13.33
N VAL A 455 -7.10 -6.61 -12.93
CA VAL A 455 -7.85 -7.85 -13.13
C VAL A 455 -7.80 -8.74 -11.89
N THR A 456 -8.89 -9.47 -11.64
CA THR A 456 -8.96 -10.49 -10.58
C THR A 456 -8.80 -11.89 -11.19
N VAL A 457 -7.67 -12.52 -10.90
CA VAL A 457 -7.28 -13.84 -11.44
C VAL A 457 -8.03 -14.99 -10.81
N GLY A 458 -8.20 -14.93 -9.50
CA GLY A 458 -8.86 -15.97 -8.75
C GLY A 458 -9.30 -15.44 -7.41
N GLN A 459 -10.33 -16.05 -6.85
CA GLN A 459 -10.79 -15.74 -5.51
C GLN A 459 -11.25 -17.02 -4.84
N ILE A 460 -10.79 -17.22 -3.61
CA ILE A 460 -11.20 -18.28 -2.70
C ILE A 460 -11.75 -17.64 -1.42
N PRO A 461 -12.48 -18.39 -0.58
CA PRO A 461 -12.87 -17.89 0.74
C PRO A 461 -11.65 -17.38 1.53
N ALA A 462 -11.82 -16.33 2.31
CA ALA A 462 -10.77 -15.84 3.21
C ALA A 462 -10.40 -16.94 4.22
N GLY A 463 -9.12 -17.04 4.56
CA GLY A 463 -8.63 -17.96 5.58
C GLY A 463 -9.15 -17.63 6.97
N VAL A 464 -9.52 -16.37 7.23
CA VAL A 464 -10.07 -15.91 8.52
C VAL A 464 -11.41 -15.20 8.30
N ASP A 465 -12.44 -15.63 9.03
CA ASP A 465 -13.71 -14.91 9.14
C ASP A 465 -13.62 -13.85 10.25
N TRP A 466 -13.11 -12.67 9.90
CA TRP A 466 -13.01 -11.53 10.80
C TRP A 466 -14.37 -11.04 11.32
N THR A 467 -15.45 -11.23 10.54
CA THR A 467 -16.80 -10.83 10.94
C THR A 467 -17.26 -11.71 12.10
N ALA A 468 -17.10 -13.03 11.99
CA ALA A 468 -17.41 -13.96 13.06
C ALA A 468 -16.53 -13.74 14.30
N ARG A 469 -15.21 -13.50 14.10
CA ARG A 469 -14.25 -13.27 15.19
C ARG A 469 -14.58 -12.01 16.00
N ASN A 470 -14.95 -10.93 15.32
CA ASN A 470 -15.22 -9.63 15.96
C ASN A 470 -16.66 -9.51 16.48
N LYS A 471 -17.58 -10.41 16.11
CA LYS A 471 -19.00 -10.36 16.50
C LYS A 471 -19.21 -10.25 18.02
N ARG A 472 -18.35 -10.89 18.82
CA ARG A 472 -18.42 -10.87 20.29
C ARG A 472 -18.08 -9.51 20.89
N HIS A 473 -17.34 -8.69 20.17
CA HIS A 473 -16.84 -7.38 20.61
C HIS A 473 -17.47 -6.21 19.84
N GLY A 474 -18.55 -6.46 19.09
CA GLY A 474 -19.14 -5.47 18.18
C GLY A 474 -19.56 -4.17 18.87
N SER A 475 -20.07 -4.24 20.11
CA SER A 475 -20.44 -3.04 20.88
C SER A 475 -19.22 -2.23 21.32
N GLU A 476 -18.17 -2.89 21.82
CA GLU A 476 -16.92 -2.23 22.24
C GLU A 476 -16.23 -1.54 21.05
N LEU A 477 -16.16 -2.22 19.90
CA LEU A 477 -15.60 -1.68 18.67
C LEU A 477 -16.40 -0.49 18.14
N ALA A 478 -17.73 -0.50 18.30
CA ALA A 478 -18.58 0.62 17.90
C ALA A 478 -18.36 1.87 18.77
N GLU A 479 -18.13 1.70 20.08
CA GLU A 479 -17.81 2.81 20.99
C GLU A 479 -16.46 3.47 20.66
N ILE A 480 -15.47 2.67 20.26
CA ILE A 480 -14.12 3.15 19.88
C ILE A 480 -14.14 4.03 18.62
N GLY A 481 -15.04 3.77 17.67
CA GLY A 481 -15.11 4.49 16.40
C GLY A 481 -13.94 4.15 15.46
N LYS A 482 -13.60 5.05 14.51
CA LYS A 482 -12.42 4.89 13.63
C LYS A 482 -11.20 5.55 14.29
N PRO A 483 -10.21 4.78 14.77
CA PRO A 483 -9.06 5.34 15.47
C PRO A 483 -8.05 5.95 14.49
N VAL A 484 -7.18 6.81 15.01
CA VAL A 484 -5.96 7.24 14.33
C VAL A 484 -4.79 6.37 14.82
N PHE A 485 -3.93 5.94 13.90
CA PHE A 485 -2.65 5.29 14.22
C PHE A 485 -1.54 6.34 14.25
N LEU A 486 -1.11 6.73 15.45
CA LEU A 486 -0.11 7.80 15.67
C LEU A 486 1.33 7.31 15.47
N HIS A 487 2.22 8.22 15.06
CA HIS A 487 3.66 7.97 14.96
C HIS A 487 4.31 7.93 16.35
N VAL A 488 4.29 6.74 16.96
CA VAL A 488 4.91 6.46 18.26
C VAL A 488 6.20 5.64 18.18
N ASN A 489 6.62 5.21 16.97
CA ASN A 489 7.90 4.54 16.79
C ASN A 489 9.07 5.52 16.96
N ALA A 490 10.16 5.09 17.59
CA ALA A 490 11.36 5.89 17.89
C ALA A 490 11.01 7.31 18.40
N CYS A 491 10.21 7.37 19.48
CA CYS A 491 9.45 8.56 19.86
C CYS A 491 10.29 9.69 20.50
N GLU A 492 11.23 10.28 19.77
CA GLU A 492 12.20 11.24 20.32
C GLU A 492 12.03 12.68 19.81
N PHE A 493 10.98 12.97 19.05
CA PHE A 493 10.68 14.32 18.58
C PHE A 493 9.20 14.63 18.85
N ILE A 494 8.91 15.26 20.00
CA ILE A 494 7.57 15.69 20.38
C ILE A 494 7.55 17.22 20.37
N LEU A 495 6.92 17.83 19.37
CA LEU A 495 6.81 19.28 19.24
C LEU A 495 5.35 19.71 19.22
N MET A 496 4.97 20.61 20.12
CA MET A 496 3.63 21.18 20.24
C MET A 496 3.72 22.63 20.72
N ASP A 497 2.61 23.36 20.67
CA ASP A 497 2.52 24.65 21.32
C ASP A 497 2.70 24.52 22.84
N ARG A 498 3.20 25.59 23.46
CA ARG A 498 3.52 25.58 24.90
C ARG A 498 2.27 25.41 25.76
N GLU A 499 1.12 25.97 25.36
CA GLU A 499 -0.10 25.90 26.18
C GLU A 499 -0.59 24.46 26.30
N GLN A 500 -0.62 23.69 25.20
CA GLN A 500 -0.94 22.26 25.22
C GLN A 500 -0.02 21.45 26.14
N TRP A 501 1.29 21.71 26.15
CA TRP A 501 2.20 21.04 27.07
C TRP A 501 1.83 21.26 28.55
N PHE A 502 1.35 22.45 28.87
CA PHE A 502 0.97 22.83 30.23
C PHE A 502 -0.41 22.27 30.60
N ASP A 503 -1.38 22.30 29.68
CA ASP A 503 -2.70 21.70 29.87
C ASP A 503 -2.61 20.19 30.13
N LEU A 504 -1.70 19.51 29.42
CA LEU A 504 -1.41 18.09 29.58
C LEU A 504 -0.50 17.78 30.76
N ARG A 505 0.08 18.81 31.40
CA ARG A 505 0.97 18.71 32.57
C ARG A 505 2.26 17.92 32.29
N GLY A 506 2.76 17.96 31.06
CA GLY A 506 3.99 17.28 30.66
C GLY A 506 3.85 15.76 30.44
N LEU A 507 4.99 15.10 30.22
CA LEU A 507 5.09 13.65 30.03
C LEU A 507 4.66 12.91 31.31
N PRO A 508 3.98 11.75 31.23
CA PRO A 508 3.65 10.99 32.42
C PRO A 508 4.90 10.64 33.26
N GLU A 509 4.84 10.95 34.55
CA GLU A 509 5.91 10.69 35.53
C GLU A 509 5.69 9.35 36.23
N ALA A 510 5.94 8.25 35.51
CA ALA A 510 5.86 6.87 36.01
C ALA A 510 7.18 6.12 35.78
N ASP A 511 7.38 5.03 36.51
CA ASP A 511 8.57 4.17 36.42
C ASP A 511 8.49 3.17 35.25
N ASP A 512 8.03 3.65 34.09
CA ASP A 512 7.92 2.87 32.84
C ASP A 512 9.01 3.27 31.83
N PRO A 513 9.29 2.44 30.81
CA PRO A 513 10.23 2.79 29.75
C PRO A 513 9.85 4.10 29.03
N PRO A 514 10.82 4.97 28.65
CA PRO A 514 10.54 6.22 27.95
C PRO A 514 9.74 6.05 26.66
N GLU A 515 9.93 4.95 25.94
CA GLU A 515 9.18 4.65 24.72
C GLU A 515 7.68 4.47 25.01
N TYR A 516 7.34 3.82 26.13
CA TYR A 516 5.98 3.65 26.62
C TYR A 516 5.36 5.01 26.99
N LEU A 517 6.09 5.81 27.78
CA LEU A 517 5.61 7.10 28.29
C LEU A 517 5.41 8.11 27.17
N ASN A 518 6.32 8.14 26.19
CA ASN A 518 6.20 9.02 25.03
C ASN A 518 5.05 8.59 24.12
N ALA A 519 4.84 7.28 23.91
CA ALA A 519 3.70 6.77 23.16
C ALA A 519 2.37 7.13 23.85
N LEU A 520 2.28 6.92 25.16
CA LEU A 520 1.12 7.30 25.96
C LEU A 520 0.84 8.79 25.85
N PHE A 521 1.86 9.63 25.99
CA PHE A 521 1.73 11.07 25.87
C PHE A 521 1.22 11.52 24.50
N CYS A 522 1.71 10.94 23.41
CA CYS A 522 1.21 11.25 22.06
C CYS A 522 -0.30 10.99 21.94
N TYR A 523 -0.79 9.87 22.48
CA TYR A 523 -2.23 9.60 22.51
C TYR A 523 -2.99 10.53 23.46
N THR A 524 -2.44 10.83 24.65
CA THR A 524 -3.03 11.81 25.55
C THR A 524 -3.18 13.18 24.87
N ALA A 525 -2.15 13.65 24.15
CA ALA A 525 -2.21 14.90 23.39
C ALA A 525 -3.27 14.85 22.29
N HIS A 526 -3.34 13.74 21.54
CA HIS A 526 -4.37 13.55 20.51
C HIS A 526 -5.79 13.67 21.09
N PHE A 527 -6.07 13.00 22.21
CA PHE A 527 -7.39 13.06 22.84
C PHE A 527 -7.66 14.38 23.57
N ALA A 528 -6.64 15.20 23.82
CA ALA A 528 -6.79 16.58 24.25
C ALA A 528 -7.04 17.55 23.08
N GLY A 529 -7.06 17.05 21.83
CA GLY A 529 -7.39 17.83 20.64
C GLY A 529 -6.20 18.13 19.72
N ALA A 530 -4.98 17.67 20.04
CA ALA A 530 -3.83 17.84 19.16
C ALA A 530 -3.96 16.97 17.90
N LEU A 531 -3.79 17.59 16.73
CA LEU A 531 -3.77 16.87 15.45
C LEU A 531 -2.33 16.53 15.07
N GLU A 532 -2.04 15.23 14.88
CA GLU A 532 -0.70 14.81 14.47
C GLU A 532 -0.35 15.31 13.07
N GLU A 533 0.84 15.88 12.94
CA GLU A 533 1.46 16.24 11.68
C GLU A 533 2.86 15.61 11.62
N VAL A 534 3.02 14.58 10.78
CA VAL A 534 4.33 13.98 10.52
C VAL A 534 5.04 14.81 9.46
N LEU A 535 6.13 15.46 9.86
CA LEU A 535 7.04 16.16 8.96
C LEU A 535 7.73 15.12 8.07
N ARG A 536 7.51 15.23 6.75
CA ARG A 536 7.98 14.26 5.76
C ARG A 536 9.30 14.70 5.13
N GLU A 537 9.98 13.77 4.46
CA GLU A 537 11.17 14.08 3.66
C GLU A 537 10.94 15.29 2.74
N PRO A 538 11.95 16.17 2.58
CA PRO A 538 13.34 16.04 3.05
C PRO A 538 13.57 16.41 4.54
N LEU A 539 12.52 16.71 5.32
CA LEU A 539 12.65 17.00 6.74
C LEU A 539 12.86 15.69 7.50
N ASN A 540 14.05 15.53 8.07
CA ASN A 540 14.39 14.39 8.92
C ASN A 540 15.28 14.79 10.10
N ILE A 541 15.35 13.88 11.08
CA ILE A 541 16.35 13.86 12.13
C ILE A 541 17.26 12.64 11.95
N ARG A 542 18.54 12.78 12.31
CA ARG A 542 19.54 11.72 12.20
C ARG A 542 20.15 11.44 13.56
N ARG A 543 20.27 10.17 13.92
CA ARG A 543 21.04 9.76 15.10
C ARG A 543 22.51 9.62 14.75
N THR A 544 23.35 10.23 15.58
CA THR A 544 24.82 10.25 15.39
C THR A 544 25.53 9.02 15.93
N HIS A 545 24.93 8.35 16.92
CA HIS A 545 25.44 7.13 17.53
C HIS A 545 24.38 6.04 17.50
N PRO A 546 24.71 4.78 17.18
CA PRO A 546 23.72 3.71 17.16
C PRO A 546 23.11 3.51 18.55
N SER A 547 21.79 3.43 18.61
CA SER A 547 21.05 3.07 19.80
C SER A 547 21.28 1.59 20.12
N GLU A 548 21.66 1.29 21.36
CA GLU A 548 21.68 -0.08 21.88
C GLU A 548 20.26 -0.58 22.22
N ARG A 549 19.24 0.27 22.15
CA ARG A 549 17.86 -0.08 22.51
C ARG A 549 17.09 -0.58 21.30
N ALA A 550 16.63 -1.83 21.39
CA ALA A 550 15.61 -2.33 20.48
C ALA A 550 14.30 -1.56 20.67
N PRO A 551 13.52 -1.30 19.61
CA PRO A 551 12.18 -0.75 19.76
C PRO A 551 11.35 -1.68 20.64
N ALA A 552 10.81 -1.13 21.73
CA ALA A 552 9.97 -1.89 22.64
C ALA A 552 8.62 -2.21 21.97
N ALA A 553 8.16 -3.46 22.09
CA ALA A 553 6.77 -3.78 21.78
C ALA A 553 5.86 -3.03 22.76
N LEU A 554 4.74 -2.50 22.25
CA LEU A 554 3.75 -1.86 23.10
C LEU A 554 3.17 -2.88 24.09
N ASP A 555 3.17 -2.54 25.37
CA ASP A 555 2.58 -3.37 26.42
C ASP A 555 1.05 -3.38 26.32
N LYS A 556 0.40 -4.47 26.76
CA LYS A 556 -1.05 -4.61 26.85
C LYS A 556 -1.68 -3.52 27.71
N ASP A 557 -1.01 -3.09 28.77
CA ASP A 557 -1.51 -2.02 29.65
C ASP A 557 -1.60 -0.68 28.91
N LEU A 558 -0.65 -0.39 28.00
CA LEU A 558 -0.68 0.80 27.15
C LEU A 558 -1.87 0.76 26.19
N ILE A 559 -2.05 -0.38 25.51
CA ILE A 559 -3.14 -0.57 24.56
C ILE A 559 -4.49 -0.44 25.27
N TRP A 560 -4.59 -0.98 26.49
CA TRP A 560 -5.79 -0.85 27.31
C TRP A 560 -6.10 0.62 27.65
N LEU A 561 -5.11 1.40 28.11
CA LEU A 561 -5.27 2.83 28.41
C LEU A 561 -5.70 3.63 27.18
N ILE A 562 -5.06 3.39 26.03
CA ILE A 562 -5.41 4.04 24.76
C ILE A 562 -6.83 3.66 24.32
N THR A 563 -7.22 2.40 24.54
CA THR A 563 -8.58 1.93 24.29
C THR A 563 -9.59 2.64 25.18
N GLN A 564 -9.27 2.92 26.45
CA GLN A 564 -10.13 3.75 27.29
C GLN A 564 -10.23 5.17 26.73
N MET A 565 -9.11 5.83 26.41
CA MET A 565 -9.16 7.20 25.84
C MET A 565 -10.02 7.27 24.57
N ARG A 566 -9.96 6.24 23.71
CA ARG A 566 -10.84 6.09 22.54
C ARG A 566 -12.33 6.03 22.91
N ARG A 567 -12.70 5.18 23.88
CA ARG A 567 -14.10 5.01 24.32
C ARG A 567 -14.67 6.27 24.97
N TRP A 568 -13.89 6.93 25.82
CA TRP A 568 -14.32 8.12 26.56
C TRP A 568 -14.15 9.41 25.76
N ARG A 569 -13.40 9.38 24.64
CA ARG A 569 -13.02 10.53 23.82
C ARG A 569 -12.40 11.65 24.67
N ALA A 570 -11.54 11.25 25.61
CA ALA A 570 -10.94 12.12 26.60
C ALA A 570 -9.50 11.69 26.89
N PRO A 571 -8.60 12.65 27.20
CA PRO A 571 -7.21 12.36 27.47
C PRO A 571 -7.01 11.74 28.85
N ALA A 572 -6.03 10.84 28.99
CA ALA A 572 -5.55 10.34 30.27
C ALA A 572 -4.38 11.21 30.77
N ILE A 573 -4.68 12.19 31.62
CA ILE A 573 -3.67 13.05 32.27
C ILE A 573 -3.25 12.39 33.59
N LEU A 574 -2.02 11.86 33.62
CA LEU A 574 -1.50 11.08 34.76
C LEU A 574 -0.76 11.92 35.79
N ASN A 575 -0.29 13.10 35.42
CA ASN A 575 0.39 13.98 36.35
C ASN A 575 -0.63 14.74 37.21
N ALA A 576 -0.35 14.82 38.51
CA ALA A 576 -1.14 15.62 39.43
C ALA A 576 -1.21 17.07 38.93
N PRO A 577 -2.31 17.79 39.19
CA PRO A 577 -2.29 19.24 39.06
C PRO A 577 -1.10 19.71 39.90
N ALA A 578 -0.32 20.66 39.38
CA ALA A 578 0.63 21.35 40.25
C ALA A 578 -0.15 21.76 41.49
N ALA A 579 0.25 21.26 42.67
CA ALA A 579 -0.30 21.80 43.91
C ALA A 579 -0.19 23.33 43.76
N ALA A 580 -1.22 24.06 44.15
CA ALA A 580 -1.08 25.49 44.38
C ALA A 580 -0.01 25.64 45.46
N ALA A 581 1.27 25.55 45.07
CA ALA A 581 2.40 25.85 45.89
C ALA A 581 2.15 27.29 46.25
N GLY A 582 1.80 27.54 47.51
CA GLY A 582 1.34 28.84 47.99
C GLY A 582 2.22 29.94 47.42
N TRP A 583 1.62 30.76 46.57
CA TRP A 583 2.11 32.11 46.32
C TRP A 583 1.44 32.97 47.39
N GLU A 584 2.00 32.92 48.60
CA GLU A 584 2.10 34.09 49.47
C GLU A 584 3.55 34.55 49.50
#